data_AF-M9RC14-F1
#
_entry.id   AF-M9RC14-F1
#
_cell.length_a   1.000
_cell.length_b   1.000
_cell.length_c   1.000
_cell.angle_alpha   90.00
_cell.angle_beta   90.00
_cell.angle_gamma   90.00
#
_symmetry.space_group_name_H-M   'P 1'
#
loop_
_entity.id
_entity.type
_entity.pdbx_description
1 polymer ?
#
loop_
_entity_poly.entity_id
_entity_poly.type
_entity_poly.pdbx_seq_one_letter_code
_entity_poly.pdbx_strand_id
1 'polypeptide(L)'
;MNTLPVSCISLIGAVRRHPYGVTPKLAQGSTSSNDCPGASLVKKQRCTKQHIQVPGLLAGSTIRIHKTSRKDAEGMRPREAEYDRYIAMVQFGVKVVGWDQTRIVADGPFLMADPGITFVLLRAHEDLAVLGRALGEDVTEIESWAAALRNALPLIWNPELGAYDAKDLRTRLFAGVLGSGAFLAYLAGASNPELDAQLIRVWDAVRYGIASADPEAAIFDPRRYWRGPTWPVIDALMAIGLRDSGRHDLEARLRAETAELIEKHGFFEYFDPTDATPCGGDNFTWTAAIWLTWAGRDLDQAKGAA
;
A
#
# COMPACT_ATOMS: atom_id res chain seq x y z
N MET A 1 -42.91 -15.91 37.37
CA MET A 1 -42.38 -14.69 36.72
C MET A 1 -41.76 -15.11 35.40
N ASN A 2 -42.20 -14.46 34.33
CA ASN A 2 -42.33 -15.04 33.00
C ASN A 2 -41.01 -15.38 32.29
N THR A 3 -41.10 -16.51 31.60
CA THR A 3 -40.16 -17.15 30.68
C THR A 3 -40.07 -16.45 29.33
N LEU A 4 -38.85 -16.36 28.78
CA LEU A 4 -38.56 -16.09 27.37
C LEU A 4 -39.09 -17.22 26.46
N PRO A 5 -39.40 -16.96 25.18
CA PRO A 5 -39.44 -17.99 24.16
C PRO A 5 -38.35 -17.81 23.08
N VAL A 6 -37.77 -18.94 22.72
CA VAL A 6 -36.99 -19.22 21.51
C VAL A 6 -37.91 -19.98 20.52
N SER A 7 -37.64 -19.87 19.21
CA SER A 7 -38.20 -20.63 18.05
C SER A 7 -39.02 -19.72 17.12
N CYS A 8 -38.93 -19.68 15.78
CA CYS A 8 -38.36 -20.55 14.73
C CYS A 8 -38.17 -19.63 13.48
N ILE A 9 -37.05 -19.61 12.76
CA ILE A 9 -36.73 -20.41 11.56
C ILE A 9 -37.84 -20.41 10.48
N SER A 10 -37.49 -19.82 9.32
CA SER A 10 -37.81 -20.22 7.93
C SER A 10 -38.67 -19.31 7.02
N LEU A 11 -37.96 -18.75 6.03
CA LEU A 11 -38.16 -18.90 4.57
C LEU A 11 -38.98 -17.84 3.77
N ILE A 12 -38.20 -17.19 2.87
CA ILE A 12 -38.47 -16.81 1.46
C ILE A 12 -39.00 -15.40 1.17
N GLY A 13 -38.12 -14.62 0.53
CA GLY A 13 -38.44 -13.56 -0.41
C GLY A 13 -37.34 -13.46 -1.46
N ALA A 14 -37.55 -14.09 -2.62
CA ALA A 14 -36.59 -14.25 -3.71
C ALA A 14 -36.20 -12.92 -4.38
N VAL A 15 -34.89 -12.64 -4.50
CA VAL A 15 -34.39 -11.60 -5.41
C VAL A 15 -34.02 -12.27 -6.74
N ARG A 16 -34.81 -11.95 -7.77
CA ARG A 16 -34.65 -12.41 -9.15
C ARG A 16 -33.31 -11.90 -9.72
N ARG A 17 -32.52 -12.81 -10.27
CA ARG A 17 -31.42 -12.49 -11.19
C ARG A 17 -31.99 -12.27 -12.59
N HIS A 18 -31.74 -11.11 -13.19
CA HIS A 18 -31.99 -10.87 -14.61
C HIS A 18 -30.84 -11.45 -15.46
N PRO A 19 -31.12 -12.18 -16.56
CA PRO A 19 -30.11 -12.65 -17.49
C PRO A 19 -30.00 -11.70 -18.68
N TYR A 20 -28.85 -11.04 -18.87
CA TYR A 20 -28.44 -10.55 -20.17
C TYR A 20 -27.33 -11.46 -20.69
N GLY A 21 -27.73 -12.44 -21.49
CA GLY A 21 -26.84 -13.25 -22.31
C GLY A 21 -26.63 -12.55 -23.65
N VAL A 22 -25.38 -12.25 -23.98
CA VAL A 22 -24.96 -11.94 -25.35
C VAL A 22 -23.84 -12.91 -25.69
N THR A 23 -24.16 -13.90 -26.51
CA THR A 23 -23.22 -14.82 -27.14
C THR A 23 -22.70 -14.20 -28.45
N PRO A 24 -21.39 -14.09 -28.68
CA PRO A 24 -20.88 -13.78 -30.02
C PRO A 24 -20.82 -15.06 -30.85
N LYS A 25 -21.53 -15.07 -31.98
CA LYS A 25 -21.45 -16.08 -33.02
C LYS A 25 -20.04 -16.13 -33.63
N LEU A 26 -19.45 -17.33 -33.65
CA LEU A 26 -18.32 -17.70 -34.50
C LEU A 26 -18.75 -17.62 -35.97
N ALA A 27 -18.13 -16.73 -36.73
CA ALA A 27 -18.18 -16.74 -38.19
C ALA A 27 -16.87 -17.34 -38.72
N GLN A 28 -17.00 -18.47 -39.41
CA GLN A 28 -15.93 -19.05 -40.23
C GLN A 28 -15.80 -18.22 -41.51
N GLY A 29 -14.58 -17.79 -41.83
CA GLY A 29 -14.21 -17.16 -43.09
C GLY A 29 -12.76 -17.51 -43.41
N SER A 30 -12.56 -18.15 -44.56
CA SER A 30 -11.30 -18.68 -45.08
C SER A 30 -10.54 -17.67 -45.94
N THR A 31 -9.24 -17.94 -46.15
CA THR A 31 -8.27 -17.35 -47.12
C THR A 31 -7.68 -15.99 -46.74
N SER A 32 -6.40 -15.64 -46.93
CA SER A 32 -5.20 -16.32 -47.44
C SER A 32 -3.95 -15.52 -47.00
N SER A 33 -2.82 -16.23 -46.90
CA SER A 33 -1.41 -15.81 -46.80
C SER A 33 -1.01 -14.39 -47.23
N ASN A 34 -0.16 -13.73 -46.43
CA ASN A 34 1.16 -13.24 -46.87
C ASN A 34 2.06 -12.92 -45.67
N ASP A 35 3.30 -13.40 -45.78
CA ASP A 35 4.38 -13.38 -44.79
C ASP A 35 4.95 -11.98 -44.51
N CYS A 36 5.41 -11.76 -43.27
CA CYS A 36 6.56 -10.91 -42.99
C CYS A 36 7.34 -11.42 -41.75
N PRO A 37 8.68 -11.53 -41.80
CA PRO A 37 9.47 -12.28 -40.82
C PRO A 37 10.00 -11.38 -39.68
N GLY A 38 9.86 -11.84 -38.44
CA GLY A 38 10.37 -11.13 -37.27
C GLY A 38 10.26 -11.94 -35.97
N ALA A 39 10.59 -13.23 -36.01
CA ALA A 39 10.58 -14.08 -34.83
C ALA A 39 11.88 -13.89 -34.01
N SER A 40 11.85 -13.01 -33.02
CA SER A 40 12.91 -12.84 -32.02
C SER A 40 12.45 -13.36 -30.65
N LEU A 41 12.93 -14.55 -30.30
CA LEU A 41 13.24 -15.03 -28.95
C LEU A 41 12.19 -14.80 -27.83
N VAL A 42 11.12 -15.60 -27.85
CA VAL A 42 10.38 -15.92 -26.61
C VAL A 42 11.28 -16.79 -25.73
N LYS A 43 11.95 -16.16 -24.75
CA LYS A 43 12.68 -16.88 -23.68
C LYS A 43 11.70 -17.80 -22.96
N LYS A 44 11.88 -19.12 -23.12
CA LYS A 44 11.13 -20.15 -22.39
C LYS A 44 11.23 -19.87 -20.87
N GLN A 45 10.11 -19.48 -20.26
CA GLN A 45 9.95 -19.46 -18.80
C GLN A 45 10.16 -20.87 -18.26
N ARG A 46 11.13 -21.05 -17.35
CA ARG A 46 11.27 -22.30 -16.61
C ARG A 46 10.31 -22.27 -15.43
N CYS A 47 9.46 -23.28 -15.34
CA CYS A 47 8.57 -23.54 -14.23
C CYS A 47 9.29 -24.47 -13.24
N THR A 48 9.55 -24.01 -12.02
CA THR A 48 10.11 -24.83 -10.94
C THR A 48 9.04 -25.13 -9.90
N LYS A 49 8.94 -26.41 -9.50
CA LYS A 49 7.99 -26.89 -8.49
C LYS A 49 8.68 -26.90 -7.12
N GLN A 50 8.04 -26.34 -6.10
CA GLN A 50 8.49 -26.46 -4.71
C GLN A 50 7.30 -26.76 -3.78
N HIS A 51 7.60 -27.40 -2.65
CA HIS A 51 6.66 -27.81 -1.62
C HIS A 51 6.92 -26.97 -0.36
N ILE A 52 5.91 -26.23 0.11
CA ILE A 52 5.98 -25.40 1.32
C ILE A 52 5.05 -26.02 2.36
N GLN A 53 5.56 -26.29 3.56
CA GLN A 53 4.73 -26.63 4.71
C GLN A 53 4.28 -25.36 5.43
N VAL A 54 2.97 -25.23 5.64
CA VAL A 54 2.36 -24.16 6.44
C VAL A 54 2.01 -24.76 7.81
N PRO A 55 2.56 -24.25 8.92
CA PRO A 55 2.17 -24.70 10.26
C PRO A 55 0.66 -24.48 10.47
N GLY A 56 -0.07 -25.53 10.89
CA GLY A 56 -1.52 -25.51 11.08
C GLY A 56 -2.35 -26.16 9.96
N LEU A 57 -1.71 -26.62 8.88
CA LEU A 57 -2.36 -27.46 7.87
C LEU A 57 -2.36 -28.93 8.34
N LEU A 58 -3.51 -29.63 8.25
CA LEU A 58 -3.60 -31.07 8.47
C LEU A 58 -2.50 -31.79 7.65
N ALA A 59 -1.76 -32.68 8.31
CA ALA A 59 -0.68 -33.45 7.70
C ALA A 59 -1.16 -34.11 6.38
N GLY A 60 -0.57 -33.69 5.25
CA GLY A 60 -0.84 -34.28 3.93
C GLY A 60 -1.33 -33.31 2.84
N SER A 61 -1.60 -32.04 3.14
CA SER A 61 -2.02 -31.07 2.11
C SER A 61 -0.82 -30.38 1.45
N THR A 62 -0.25 -31.02 0.44
CA THR A 62 0.81 -30.44 -0.40
C THR A 62 0.21 -29.46 -1.42
N ILE A 63 0.53 -28.17 -1.31
CA ILE A 63 -0.02 -27.15 -2.20
C ILE A 63 0.97 -26.82 -3.32
N ARG A 64 0.51 -26.86 -4.58
CA ARG A 64 1.26 -26.42 -5.77
C ARG A 64 0.93 -24.97 -6.08
N ILE A 65 1.96 -24.12 -6.18
CA ILE A 65 1.84 -22.73 -6.64
C ILE A 65 2.58 -22.61 -7.98
N HIS A 66 1.95 -22.00 -8.97
CA HIS A 66 2.65 -21.53 -10.17
C HIS A 66 3.08 -20.09 -9.93
N LYS A 67 4.38 -19.86 -9.66
CA LYS A 67 4.96 -18.52 -9.58
C LYS A 67 5.32 -18.06 -11.00
N THR A 68 4.73 -16.95 -11.45
CA THR A 68 5.28 -16.14 -12.54
C THR A 68 6.26 -15.14 -11.94
N SER A 69 7.54 -15.51 -11.83
CA SER A 69 8.55 -14.54 -11.41
C SER A 69 8.90 -13.61 -12.58
N ARG A 70 8.65 -12.30 -12.43
CA ARG A 70 9.48 -11.31 -13.12
C ARG A 70 10.86 -11.48 -12.51
N LYS A 71 11.87 -11.84 -13.31
CA LYS A 71 13.23 -12.01 -12.80
C LYS A 71 13.66 -10.69 -12.15
N ASP A 72 13.86 -10.70 -10.85
CA ASP A 72 14.51 -9.63 -10.11
C ASP A 72 16.02 -9.76 -10.31
N ALA A 73 16.50 -9.28 -11.46
CA ALA A 73 17.91 -9.37 -11.81
C ALA A 73 18.80 -8.48 -10.92
N GLU A 74 18.20 -7.50 -10.25
CA GLU A 74 18.91 -6.40 -9.56
C GLU A 74 18.71 -6.44 -8.03
N GLY A 75 17.98 -7.43 -7.50
CA GLY A 75 17.79 -7.61 -6.05
C GLY A 75 16.86 -6.56 -5.40
N MET A 76 16.08 -5.86 -6.24
CA MET A 76 15.19 -4.76 -5.86
C MET A 76 13.84 -5.24 -5.31
N ARG A 77 13.51 -6.54 -5.44
CA ARG A 77 12.23 -7.12 -5.03
C ARG A 77 12.35 -7.95 -3.75
N PRO A 78 11.23 -8.29 -3.10
CA PRO A 78 11.23 -9.23 -1.98
C PRO A 78 11.84 -10.58 -2.36
N ARG A 79 12.52 -11.19 -1.40
CA ARG A 79 13.18 -12.49 -1.52
C ARG A 79 12.15 -13.62 -1.59
N GLU A 80 12.60 -14.80 -2.03
CA GLU A 80 11.74 -15.97 -2.16
C GLU A 80 11.03 -16.36 -0.85
N ALA A 81 11.74 -16.34 0.28
CA ALA A 81 11.17 -16.64 1.59
C ALA A 81 10.08 -15.63 2.03
N GLU A 82 10.17 -14.38 1.58
CA GLU A 82 9.14 -13.37 1.84
C GLU A 82 7.89 -13.68 0.99
N TYR A 83 8.07 -14.00 -0.29
CA TYR A 83 6.99 -14.46 -1.17
C TYR A 83 6.28 -15.72 -0.65
N ASP A 84 7.00 -16.67 -0.08
CA ASP A 84 6.41 -17.88 0.49
C ASP A 84 5.43 -17.56 1.63
N ARG A 85 5.75 -16.57 2.47
CA ARG A 85 4.86 -16.07 3.53
C ARG A 85 3.63 -15.37 2.96
N TYR A 86 3.80 -14.54 1.93
CA TYR A 86 2.67 -13.86 1.27
C TYR A 86 1.68 -14.87 0.69
N ILE A 87 2.18 -15.90 0.01
CA ILE A 87 1.32 -16.93 -0.57
C ILE A 87 0.69 -17.81 0.52
N ALA A 88 1.38 -18.08 1.63
CA ALA A 88 0.77 -18.80 2.75
C ALA A 88 -0.46 -18.06 3.30
N MET A 89 -0.43 -16.73 3.41
CA MET A 89 -1.60 -15.93 3.80
C MET A 89 -2.75 -16.05 2.80
N VAL A 90 -2.47 -15.96 1.49
CA VAL A 90 -3.49 -16.14 0.44
C VAL A 90 -4.09 -17.55 0.51
N GLN A 91 -3.25 -18.57 0.72
CA GLN A 91 -3.70 -19.96 0.83
C GLN A 91 -4.56 -20.19 2.07
N PHE A 92 -4.22 -19.57 3.20
CA PHE A 92 -5.04 -19.59 4.39
C PHE A 92 -6.45 -19.03 4.07
N GLY A 93 -6.51 -17.85 3.43
CA GLY A 93 -7.76 -17.23 2.98
C GLY A 93 -8.59 -18.14 2.08
N VAL A 94 -8.00 -18.66 1.00
CA VAL A 94 -8.71 -19.47 -0.01
C VAL A 94 -9.11 -20.85 0.53
N LYS A 95 -8.22 -21.54 1.25
CA LYS A 95 -8.35 -22.99 1.51
C LYS A 95 -8.80 -23.35 2.92
N VAL A 96 -8.56 -22.49 3.90
CA VAL A 96 -8.84 -22.80 5.32
C VAL A 96 -10.11 -22.10 5.79
N VAL A 97 -10.23 -20.82 5.46
CA VAL A 97 -11.32 -19.97 5.96
C VAL A 97 -12.32 -19.54 4.90
N GLY A 98 -12.06 -19.80 3.61
CA GLY A 98 -12.98 -19.43 2.53
C GLY A 98 -13.25 -17.92 2.46
N TRP A 99 -12.25 -17.11 2.80
CA TRP A 99 -12.34 -15.64 2.94
C TRP A 99 -13.34 -15.12 3.98
N ASP A 100 -13.75 -15.96 4.94
CA ASP A 100 -14.50 -15.52 6.11
C ASP A 100 -13.66 -14.52 6.92
N GLN A 101 -14.14 -13.27 6.98
CA GLN A 101 -13.42 -12.15 7.61
C GLN A 101 -13.24 -12.35 9.11
N THR A 102 -14.27 -12.86 9.79
CA THR A 102 -14.21 -13.15 11.23
C THR A 102 -13.14 -14.19 11.52
N ARG A 103 -13.06 -15.24 10.70
CA ARG A 103 -12.02 -16.27 10.83
C ARG A 103 -10.64 -15.78 10.41
N ILE A 104 -10.52 -14.88 9.44
CA ILE A 104 -9.23 -14.24 9.10
C ILE A 104 -8.68 -13.48 10.31
N VAL A 105 -9.51 -12.70 10.99
CA VAL A 105 -9.08 -11.97 12.19
C VAL A 105 -8.80 -12.93 13.35
N ALA A 106 -9.67 -13.92 13.59
CA ALA A 106 -9.51 -14.84 14.72
C ALA A 106 -8.29 -15.77 14.57
N ASP A 107 -8.09 -16.35 13.39
CA ASP A 107 -7.19 -17.48 13.17
C ASP A 107 -6.03 -17.16 12.20
N GLY A 108 -6.04 -15.99 11.55
CA GLY A 108 -5.06 -15.62 10.53
C GLY A 108 -3.63 -15.55 11.06
N PRO A 109 -2.63 -15.95 10.25
CA PRO A 109 -1.23 -16.04 10.66
C PRO A 109 -0.52 -14.68 10.75
N PHE A 110 -1.19 -13.59 10.39
CA PHE A 110 -0.64 -12.23 10.39
C PHE A 110 -1.75 -11.24 10.69
N LEU A 111 -1.61 -10.45 11.76
CA LEU A 111 -2.59 -9.47 12.20
C LEU A 111 -1.90 -8.26 12.83
N MET A 112 -1.66 -7.23 12.03
CA MET A 112 -0.96 -6.01 12.44
C MET A 112 -1.91 -4.81 12.41
N ALA A 113 -1.84 -3.95 13.42
CA ALA A 113 -2.26 -2.57 13.27
C ALA A 113 -1.11 -1.80 12.61
N ASP A 114 -1.37 -1.22 11.44
CA ASP A 114 -0.40 -0.51 10.62
C ASP A 114 -0.66 1.01 10.68
N PRO A 115 0.33 1.83 11.07
CA PRO A 115 0.22 3.28 11.04
C PRO A 115 -0.20 3.84 9.67
N GLY A 116 0.39 3.34 8.57
CA GLY A 116 0.14 3.89 7.25
C GLY A 116 -1.32 3.75 6.82
N ILE A 117 -1.86 2.52 6.96
CA ILE A 117 -3.29 2.25 6.70
C ILE A 117 -4.18 3.07 7.65
N THR A 118 -3.81 3.15 8.93
CA THR A 118 -4.59 3.87 9.96
C THR A 118 -4.76 5.34 9.60
N PHE A 119 -3.67 6.02 9.22
CA PHE A 119 -3.71 7.45 8.92
C PHE A 119 -4.40 7.77 7.60
N VAL A 120 -4.18 6.95 6.56
CA VAL A 120 -4.89 7.12 5.30
C VAL A 120 -6.40 6.92 5.50
N LEU A 121 -6.80 5.91 6.27
CA LEU A 121 -8.22 5.64 6.53
C LEU A 121 -8.86 6.73 7.40
N LEU A 122 -8.15 7.22 8.42
CA LEU A 122 -8.60 8.33 9.25
C LEU A 122 -8.84 9.59 8.40
N ARG A 123 -7.86 9.98 7.57
CA ARG A 123 -8.02 11.10 6.63
C ARG A 123 -9.19 10.88 5.68
N ALA A 124 -9.32 9.68 5.10
CA ALA A 124 -10.39 9.36 4.16
C ALA A 124 -11.78 9.48 4.81
N HIS A 125 -11.94 9.07 6.07
CA HIS A 125 -13.20 9.23 6.79
C HIS A 125 -13.53 10.70 7.04
N GLU A 126 -12.55 11.51 7.43
CA GLU A 126 -12.73 12.94 7.67
C GLU A 126 -13.09 13.69 6.38
N ASP A 127 -12.38 13.41 5.27
CA ASP A 127 -12.68 13.99 3.96
C ASP A 127 -14.06 13.54 3.45
N LEU A 128 -14.43 12.27 3.65
CA LEU A 128 -15.75 11.78 3.24
C LEU A 128 -16.89 12.40 4.05
N ALA A 129 -16.68 12.68 5.34
CA ALA A 129 -17.63 13.43 6.16
C ALA A 129 -17.80 14.87 5.67
N VAL A 130 -16.73 15.53 5.20
CA VAL A 130 -16.81 16.85 4.58
C VAL A 130 -17.64 16.80 3.30
N LEU A 131 -17.39 15.82 2.42
CA LEU A 131 -18.15 15.63 1.19
C LEU A 131 -19.64 15.32 1.46
N GLY A 132 -19.92 14.42 2.41
CA GLY A 132 -21.29 14.06 2.79
C GLY A 132 -22.09 15.27 3.27
N ARG A 133 -21.52 16.10 4.14
CA ARG A 133 -22.16 17.35 4.58
C ARG A 133 -22.46 18.31 3.42
N ALA A 134 -21.52 18.47 2.49
CA ALA A 134 -21.70 19.33 1.33
C ALA A 134 -22.82 18.85 0.41
N LEU A 135 -23.08 17.54 0.38
CA LEU A 135 -24.14 16.90 -0.39
C LEU A 135 -25.47 16.77 0.37
N GLY A 136 -25.50 17.09 1.66
CA GLY A 136 -26.69 16.95 2.51
C GLY A 136 -26.96 15.52 3.00
N GLU A 137 -25.94 14.66 2.99
CA GLU A 137 -26.01 13.27 3.47
C GLU A 137 -25.80 13.17 4.99
N ASP A 138 -26.29 12.10 5.62
CA ASP A 138 -25.97 11.76 7.02
C ASP A 138 -24.54 11.24 7.13
N VAL A 139 -23.73 11.89 7.97
CA VAL A 139 -22.32 11.59 8.18
C VAL A 139 -22.02 10.96 9.54
N THR A 140 -23.05 10.68 10.35
CA THR A 140 -22.88 10.19 11.72
C THR A 140 -22.03 8.92 11.79
N GLU A 141 -22.25 7.98 10.86
CA GLU A 141 -21.50 6.72 10.82
C GLU A 141 -20.01 6.95 10.50
N ILE A 142 -19.71 7.72 9.46
CA ILE A 142 -18.33 7.96 9.01
C ILE A 142 -17.53 8.77 10.04
N GLU A 143 -18.17 9.73 10.72
CA GLU A 143 -17.57 10.46 11.82
C GLU A 143 -17.27 9.56 13.02
N SER A 144 -18.14 8.59 13.31
CA SER A 144 -17.90 7.61 14.36
C SER A 144 -16.67 6.74 14.07
N TRP A 145 -16.43 6.39 12.81
CA TRP A 145 -15.24 5.63 12.42
C TRP A 145 -13.96 6.48 12.53
N ALA A 146 -14.00 7.74 12.08
CA ALA A 146 -12.89 8.68 12.26
C ALA A 146 -12.55 8.86 13.75
N ALA A 147 -13.56 9.08 14.59
CA ALA A 147 -13.38 9.22 16.04
C ALA A 147 -12.79 7.96 16.67
N ALA A 148 -13.24 6.77 16.26
CA ALA A 148 -12.72 5.50 16.75
C ALA A 148 -11.24 5.32 16.41
N LEU A 149 -10.83 5.60 15.16
CA LEU A 149 -9.42 5.54 14.75
C LEU A 149 -8.56 6.56 15.50
N ARG A 150 -9.04 7.80 15.62
CA ARG A 150 -8.33 8.88 16.34
C ARG A 150 -8.10 8.53 17.82
N ASN A 151 -9.09 7.94 18.47
CA ASN A 151 -8.98 7.45 19.85
C ASN A 151 -8.06 6.22 20.00
N ALA A 152 -7.84 5.46 18.92
CA ALA A 152 -6.99 4.28 18.92
C ALA A 152 -5.50 4.59 18.65
N LEU A 153 -5.14 5.80 18.20
CA LEU A 153 -3.75 6.18 17.89
C LEU A 153 -2.75 5.91 19.03
N PRO A 154 -3.08 6.14 20.32
CA PRO A 154 -2.16 5.80 21.41
C PRO A 154 -1.79 4.30 21.48
N LEU A 155 -2.61 3.41 20.91
CA LEU A 155 -2.34 1.96 20.94
C LEU A 155 -1.17 1.55 20.03
N ILE A 156 -0.88 2.36 19.00
CA ILE A 156 0.17 2.13 18.01
C ILE A 156 1.34 3.13 18.15
N TRP A 157 1.38 3.94 19.21
CA TRP A 157 2.53 4.76 19.55
C TRP A 157 3.60 3.94 20.27
N ASN A 158 4.80 3.86 19.71
CA ASN A 158 5.95 3.20 20.32
C ASN A 158 6.84 4.24 21.00
N PRO A 159 6.84 4.33 22.34
CA PRO A 159 7.63 5.32 23.07
C PRO A 159 9.14 5.08 22.98
N GLU A 160 9.59 3.86 22.68
CA GLU A 160 11.02 3.56 22.51
C GLU A 160 11.56 4.13 21.19
N LEU A 161 10.71 4.17 20.16
CA LEU A 161 11.04 4.79 18.87
C LEU A 161 10.69 6.29 18.82
N GLY A 162 9.83 6.78 19.70
CA GLY A 162 9.26 8.13 19.59
C GLY A 162 8.44 8.32 18.31
N ALA A 163 7.77 7.26 17.85
CA ALA A 163 7.03 7.23 16.60
C ALA A 163 5.86 6.24 16.62
N TYR A 164 5.00 6.33 15.61
CA TYR A 164 3.99 5.31 15.34
C TYR A 164 4.63 4.07 14.72
N ASP A 165 4.32 2.90 15.26
CA ASP A 165 4.94 1.63 14.86
C ASP A 165 3.87 0.56 14.66
N ALA A 166 4.10 -0.31 13.67
CA ALA A 166 3.22 -1.43 13.41
C ALA A 166 3.20 -2.35 14.62
N LYS A 167 2.00 -2.75 15.04
CA LYS A 167 1.81 -3.55 16.26
C LYS A 167 1.09 -4.85 15.95
N ASP A 168 1.70 -5.96 16.31
CA ASP A 168 1.05 -7.26 16.26
C ASP A 168 -0.07 -7.28 17.30
N LEU A 169 -1.31 -7.43 16.86
CA LEU A 169 -2.48 -7.38 17.74
C LEU A 169 -2.65 -8.64 18.58
N ARG A 170 -2.01 -9.76 18.19
CA ARG A 170 -2.01 -11.01 18.95
C ARG A 170 -0.98 -10.97 20.06
N THR A 171 0.27 -10.61 19.74
CA THR A 171 1.37 -10.61 20.71
C THR A 171 1.49 -9.29 21.47
N ARG A 172 0.86 -8.22 20.96
CA ARG A 172 0.96 -6.83 21.46
C ARG A 172 2.36 -6.24 21.35
N LEU A 173 3.25 -6.89 20.60
CA LEU A 173 4.61 -6.42 20.35
C LEU A 173 4.61 -5.45 19.17
N PHE A 174 5.47 -4.44 19.27
CA PHE A 174 5.79 -3.55 18.16
C PHE A 174 6.76 -4.23 17.18
N ALA A 175 6.70 -3.83 15.91
CA ALA A 175 7.63 -4.32 14.90
C ALA A 175 9.06 -3.81 15.13
N GLY A 176 9.22 -2.69 15.83
CA GLY A 176 10.52 -2.11 16.15
C GLY A 176 11.19 -1.47 14.94
N VAL A 177 10.40 -1.02 13.97
CA VAL A 177 10.88 -0.48 12.69
C VAL A 177 10.14 0.80 12.38
N LEU A 178 10.88 1.91 12.26
CA LEU A 178 10.34 3.16 11.76
C LEU A 178 10.29 3.11 10.21
N GLY A 179 9.07 3.10 9.68
CA GLY A 179 8.80 3.22 8.24
C GLY A 179 8.06 4.50 7.91
N SER A 180 8.10 4.93 6.65
CA SER A 180 7.47 6.19 6.21
C SER A 180 5.96 6.26 6.45
N GLY A 181 5.29 5.11 6.59
CA GLY A 181 3.89 5.04 7.01
C GLY A 181 3.60 5.72 8.35
N ALA A 182 4.58 5.79 9.27
CA ALA A 182 4.46 6.54 10.52
C ALA A 182 4.28 8.05 10.28
N PHE A 183 4.95 8.59 9.25
CA PHE A 183 4.87 10.01 8.90
C PHE A 183 3.61 10.36 8.10
N LEU A 184 2.75 9.38 7.75
CA LEU A 184 1.39 9.71 7.31
C LEU A 184 0.54 10.27 8.46
N ALA A 185 1.04 10.30 9.70
CA ALA A 185 0.43 11.04 10.80
C ALA A 185 0.18 12.52 10.47
N TYR A 186 1.05 13.16 9.67
CA TYR A 186 0.85 14.54 9.23
C TYR A 186 -0.42 14.67 8.38
N LEU A 187 -0.71 13.69 7.51
CA LEU A 187 -1.91 13.66 6.67
C LEU A 187 -3.19 13.64 7.50
N ALA A 188 -3.15 13.00 8.67
CA ALA A 188 -4.27 12.86 9.61
C ALA A 188 -4.26 13.90 10.74
N GLY A 189 -3.33 14.87 10.73
CA GLY A 189 -3.18 15.86 11.80
C GLY A 189 -2.86 15.24 13.16
N ALA A 190 -2.03 14.20 13.17
CA ALA A 190 -1.61 13.43 14.35
C ALA A 190 -0.10 13.53 14.63
N SER A 191 0.61 14.48 14.01
CA SER A 191 2.02 14.72 14.33
C SER A 191 2.19 15.32 15.72
N ASN A 192 3.40 15.16 16.27
CA ASN A 192 3.80 15.70 17.56
C ASN A 192 5.32 16.01 17.53
N PRO A 193 5.85 16.74 18.52
CA PRO A 193 7.26 17.14 18.51
C PRO A 193 8.27 15.97 18.47
N GLU A 194 7.95 14.81 19.04
CA GLU A 194 8.83 13.64 18.98
C GLU A 194 8.86 13.06 17.56
N LEU A 195 7.71 12.97 16.90
CA LEU A 195 7.63 12.53 15.51
C LEU A 195 8.26 13.54 14.55
N ASP A 196 8.18 14.85 14.86
CA ASP A 196 8.91 15.89 14.10
C ASP A 196 10.42 15.64 14.13
N ALA A 197 10.97 15.34 15.30
CA ALA A 197 12.39 15.02 15.43
C ALA A 197 12.77 13.76 14.64
N GLN A 198 11.91 12.73 14.65
CA GLN A 198 12.12 11.53 13.84
C GLN A 198 12.05 11.81 12.33
N LEU A 199 11.12 12.66 11.88
CA LEU A 199 11.01 13.05 10.48
C LEU A 199 12.29 13.72 10.01
N ILE A 200 12.76 14.75 10.73
CA ILE A 200 13.96 15.49 10.35
C ILE A 200 15.19 14.58 10.39
N ARG A 201 15.35 13.73 11.41
CA ARG A 201 16.46 12.77 11.49
C ARG A 201 16.49 11.83 10.27
N VAL A 202 15.36 11.20 9.95
CA VAL A 202 15.28 10.25 8.82
C VAL A 202 15.51 10.96 7.49
N TRP A 203 14.92 12.14 7.31
CA TRP A 203 15.01 12.89 6.06
C TRP A 203 16.41 13.45 5.82
N ASP A 204 17.07 14.01 6.85
CA ASP A 204 18.42 14.57 6.72
C ASP A 204 19.51 13.49 6.57
N ALA A 205 19.20 12.23 6.85
CA ALA A 205 20.08 11.09 6.60
C ALA A 205 20.15 10.70 5.11
N VAL A 206 19.25 11.23 4.28
CA VAL A 206 19.20 10.99 2.84
C VAL A 206 19.11 12.31 2.07
N ARG A 207 19.27 12.26 0.74
CA ARG A 207 19.25 13.47 -0.10
C ARG A 207 17.87 13.75 -0.68
N TYR A 208 17.09 12.71 -0.95
CA TYR A 208 15.88 12.80 -1.75
C TYR A 208 14.68 12.14 -1.07
N GLY A 209 13.70 12.97 -0.72
CA GLY A 209 12.40 12.54 -0.21
C GLY A 209 12.48 11.75 1.09
N ILE A 210 11.36 11.10 1.43
CA ILE A 210 11.26 10.34 2.67
C ILE A 210 11.50 8.87 2.40
N ALA A 211 12.63 8.36 2.90
CA ALA A 211 12.98 6.95 2.82
C ALA A 211 11.87 6.06 3.43
N SER A 212 11.53 4.97 2.74
CA SER A 212 10.44 4.09 3.18
C SER A 212 10.72 3.32 4.47
N ALA A 213 11.99 3.18 4.83
CA ALA A 213 12.48 2.63 6.09
C ALA A 213 13.59 3.54 6.61
N ASP A 214 13.75 3.58 7.93
CA ASP A 214 14.80 4.36 8.61
C ASP A 214 16.21 4.06 8.03
N PRO A 215 16.91 5.06 7.47
CA PRO A 215 18.26 4.92 6.92
C PRO A 215 19.30 4.37 7.91
N GLU A 216 19.07 4.54 9.21
CA GLU A 216 19.96 4.02 10.26
C GLU A 216 19.59 2.59 10.70
N ALA A 217 18.45 2.05 10.26
CA ALA A 217 18.05 0.70 10.62
C ALA A 217 18.84 -0.36 9.85
N ALA A 218 19.15 -1.47 10.52
CA ALA A 218 19.88 -2.59 9.92
C ALA A 218 19.15 -3.24 8.72
N ILE A 219 17.85 -3.01 8.58
CA ILE A 219 17.04 -3.51 7.47
C ILE A 219 17.06 -2.61 6.23
N PHE A 220 17.65 -1.42 6.34
CA PHE A 220 17.67 -0.42 5.28
C PHE A 220 18.40 -0.96 4.06
N ASP A 221 17.74 -0.87 2.92
CA ASP A 221 18.26 -1.23 1.62
C ASP A 221 17.72 -0.21 0.63
N PRO A 222 18.55 0.75 0.16
CA PRO A 222 18.08 1.94 -0.54
C PRO A 222 17.45 1.62 -1.91
N ARG A 223 17.57 0.39 -2.40
CA ARG A 223 17.05 -0.03 -3.72
C ARG A 223 16.05 -1.18 -3.63
N ARG A 224 15.80 -1.74 -2.44
CA ARG A 224 14.85 -2.85 -2.27
C ARG A 224 13.47 -2.36 -1.84
N TYR A 225 12.63 -2.04 -2.82
CA TYR A 225 11.18 -1.86 -2.66
C TYR A 225 10.78 -0.98 -1.46
N TRP A 226 10.05 -1.49 -0.47
CA TRP A 226 9.65 -0.73 0.73
C TRP A 226 10.68 -0.79 1.88
N ARG A 227 11.94 -1.18 1.62
CA ARG A 227 13.00 -1.29 2.64
C ARG A 227 14.00 -0.13 2.65
N GLY A 228 13.72 0.97 1.97
CA GLY A 228 14.64 2.10 1.93
C GLY A 228 14.32 3.16 0.87
N PRO A 229 13.94 2.80 -0.37
CA PRO A 229 13.62 3.77 -1.41
C PRO A 229 12.68 4.89 -0.98
N THR A 230 12.83 6.05 -1.61
CA THR A 230 11.79 7.09 -1.58
C THR A 230 10.73 6.83 -2.65
N TRP A 231 9.50 7.20 -2.35
CA TRP A 231 8.32 6.92 -3.16
C TRP A 231 7.53 8.20 -3.41
N PRO A 232 7.45 8.70 -4.66
CA PRO A 232 6.75 9.96 -4.97
C PRO A 232 5.30 10.00 -4.48
N VAL A 233 4.61 8.86 -4.45
CA VAL A 233 3.23 8.76 -3.94
C VAL A 233 3.15 9.01 -2.43
N ILE A 234 4.12 8.54 -1.65
CA ILE A 234 4.15 8.78 -0.21
C ILE A 234 4.58 10.21 0.07
N ASP A 235 5.59 10.70 -0.64
CA ASP A 235 6.02 12.10 -0.55
C ASP A 235 4.83 13.05 -0.79
N ALA A 236 4.01 12.77 -1.81
CA ALA A 236 2.82 13.58 -2.11
C ALA A 236 1.76 13.54 -1.01
N LEU A 237 1.50 12.37 -0.42
CA LEU A 237 0.57 12.26 0.71
C LEU A 237 1.09 13.01 1.94
N MET A 238 2.39 12.92 2.22
CA MET A 238 3.01 13.67 3.30
C MET A 238 2.97 15.18 3.04
N ALA A 239 3.22 15.62 1.81
CA ALA A 239 3.15 17.02 1.41
C ALA A 239 1.77 17.65 1.68
N ILE A 240 0.68 16.90 1.45
CA ILE A 240 -0.67 17.32 1.84
C ILE A 240 -0.72 17.61 3.35
N GLY A 241 -0.27 16.67 4.18
CA GLY A 241 -0.25 16.84 5.63
C GLY A 241 0.67 17.96 6.14
N LEU A 242 1.86 18.11 5.54
CA LEU A 242 2.80 19.19 5.87
C LEU A 242 2.18 20.56 5.55
N ARG A 243 1.56 20.70 4.39
CA ARG A 243 0.85 21.93 4.02
C ARG A 243 -0.34 22.20 4.95
N ASP A 244 -1.16 21.20 5.23
CA ASP A 244 -2.35 21.33 6.07
C ASP A 244 -1.97 21.68 7.54
N SER A 245 -0.74 21.32 7.97
CA SER A 245 -0.16 21.69 9.27
C SER A 245 0.67 22.98 9.27
N GLY A 246 0.69 23.73 8.16
CA GLY A 246 1.41 25.01 8.04
C GLY A 246 2.93 24.90 7.85
N ARG A 247 3.47 23.68 7.62
CA ARG A 247 4.90 23.41 7.40
C ARG A 247 5.26 23.57 5.92
N HIS A 248 5.07 24.77 5.40
CA HIS A 248 5.23 25.08 3.99
C HIS A 248 6.69 24.98 3.51
N ASP A 249 7.65 25.24 4.38
CA ASP A 249 9.08 25.08 4.12
C ASP A 249 9.44 23.61 3.88
N LEU A 250 8.95 22.72 4.73
CA LEU A 250 9.16 21.27 4.57
C LEU A 250 8.42 20.76 3.32
N GLU A 251 7.17 21.17 3.11
CA GLU A 251 6.45 20.78 1.89
C GLU A 251 7.18 21.22 0.61
N ALA A 252 7.72 22.44 0.59
CA ALA A 252 8.49 22.95 -0.54
C ALA A 252 9.79 22.18 -0.77
N ARG A 253 10.52 21.83 0.31
CA ARG A 253 11.69 20.94 0.24
C ARG A 253 11.33 19.60 -0.39
N LEU A 254 10.28 18.95 0.12
CA LEU A 254 9.85 17.63 -0.36
C LEU A 254 9.46 17.69 -1.83
N ARG A 255 8.71 18.73 -2.22
CA ARG A 255 8.30 18.95 -3.61
C ARG A 255 9.51 19.10 -4.53
N ALA A 256 10.48 19.93 -4.14
CA ALA A 256 11.68 20.19 -4.95
C ALA A 256 12.52 18.93 -5.14
N GLU A 257 12.74 18.15 -4.08
CA GLU A 257 13.48 16.88 -4.13
C GLU A 257 12.76 15.85 -5.00
N THR A 258 11.45 15.67 -4.83
CA THR A 258 10.64 14.76 -5.67
C THR A 258 10.61 15.21 -7.14
N ALA A 259 10.54 16.51 -7.41
CA ALA A 259 10.58 17.05 -8.77
C ALA A 259 11.93 16.76 -9.44
N GLU A 260 13.05 17.00 -8.75
CA GLU A 260 14.40 16.71 -9.27
C GLU A 260 14.54 15.23 -9.69
N LEU A 261 14.04 14.30 -8.87
CA LEU A 261 14.04 12.86 -9.19
C LEU A 261 13.31 12.59 -10.52
N ILE A 262 12.08 13.10 -10.64
CA ILE A 262 11.22 12.83 -11.78
C ILE A 262 11.74 13.51 -13.06
N GLU A 263 12.24 14.74 -12.96
CA GLU A 263 12.80 15.47 -14.12
C GLU A 263 14.02 14.75 -14.71
N LYS A 264 14.93 14.31 -13.84
CA LYS A 264 16.22 13.75 -14.25
C LYS A 264 16.11 12.31 -14.70
N HIS A 265 15.23 11.53 -14.08
CA HIS A 265 15.18 10.08 -14.25
C HIS A 265 13.87 9.57 -14.87
N GLY A 266 12.85 10.41 -15.00
CA GLY A 266 11.54 10.05 -15.54
C GLY A 266 10.63 9.38 -14.50
N PHE A 267 9.54 8.79 -14.98
CA PHE A 267 8.46 8.28 -14.13
C PHE A 267 8.72 6.84 -13.67
N PHE A 268 9.54 6.66 -12.63
CA PHE A 268 9.80 5.34 -12.03
C PHE A 268 8.95 5.07 -10.79
N GLU A 269 8.85 3.80 -10.42
CA GLU A 269 8.08 3.32 -9.27
C GLU A 269 8.60 3.90 -7.95
N TYR A 270 9.92 3.91 -7.76
CA TYR A 270 10.62 4.46 -6.59
C TYR A 270 12.07 4.78 -6.94
N PHE A 271 12.76 5.49 -6.05
CA PHE A 271 14.13 5.94 -6.26
C PHE A 271 15.00 5.66 -5.04
N ASP A 272 16.28 5.40 -5.28
CA ASP A 272 17.28 5.41 -4.22
C ASP A 272 17.34 6.82 -3.60
N PRO A 273 17.10 6.98 -2.28
CA PRO A 273 16.98 8.29 -1.66
C PRO A 273 18.35 8.97 -1.48
N THR A 274 19.45 8.26 -1.73
CA THR A 274 20.81 8.80 -1.58
C THR A 274 21.37 9.33 -2.89
N ASP A 275 21.23 8.57 -3.98
CA ASP A 275 21.87 8.86 -5.27
C ASP A 275 20.90 9.05 -6.44
N ALA A 276 19.59 9.01 -6.18
CA ALA A 276 18.50 9.16 -7.15
C ALA A 276 18.38 8.01 -8.18
N THR A 277 19.07 6.88 -8.00
CA THR A 277 18.96 5.76 -8.94
C THR A 277 17.49 5.32 -9.10
N PRO A 278 16.91 5.36 -10.32
CA PRO A 278 15.55 4.94 -10.57
C PRO A 278 15.43 3.42 -10.42
N CYS A 279 14.39 2.96 -9.72
CA CYS A 279 14.19 1.56 -9.39
C CYS A 279 12.77 1.09 -9.71
N GLY A 280 12.58 -0.22 -9.84
CA GLY A 280 11.27 -0.83 -10.08
C GLY A 280 10.78 -0.70 -11.52
N GLY A 281 9.48 -0.44 -11.69
CA GLY A 281 8.88 -0.23 -13.01
C GLY A 281 9.18 1.15 -13.60
N ASP A 282 9.52 1.20 -14.88
CA ASP A 282 9.54 2.42 -15.68
C ASP A 282 8.11 2.78 -16.16
N ASN A 283 7.87 4.05 -16.50
CA ASN A 283 6.55 4.57 -16.90
C ASN A 283 5.45 4.35 -15.85
N PHE A 284 5.80 4.55 -14.58
CA PHE A 284 4.91 4.35 -13.45
C PHE A 284 3.84 5.44 -13.37
N THR A 285 2.57 5.04 -13.52
CA THR A 285 1.45 5.97 -13.70
C THR A 285 1.18 6.85 -12.48
N TRP A 286 1.49 6.36 -11.28
CA TRP A 286 1.23 7.10 -10.04
C TRP A 286 2.24 8.23 -9.93
N THR A 287 3.50 7.98 -10.28
CA THR A 287 4.56 9.00 -10.37
C THR A 287 4.22 10.07 -11.40
N ALA A 288 3.67 9.67 -12.56
CA ALA A 288 3.17 10.62 -13.54
C ALA A 288 1.99 11.46 -13.01
N ALA A 289 1.06 10.87 -12.27
CA ALA A 289 -0.02 11.60 -11.62
C ALA A 289 0.50 12.59 -10.56
N ILE A 290 1.51 12.20 -9.78
CA ILE A 290 2.15 13.08 -8.81
C ILE A 290 2.82 14.27 -9.48
N TRP A 291 3.51 14.05 -10.60
CA TRP A 291 4.06 15.13 -11.40
C TRP A 291 2.99 16.14 -11.83
N LEU A 292 1.90 15.66 -12.43
CA LEU A 292 0.82 16.50 -12.93
C LEU A 292 0.09 17.26 -11.82
N THR A 293 -0.06 16.65 -10.65
CA THR A 293 -0.91 17.18 -9.58
C THR A 293 -0.15 17.97 -8.52
N TRP A 294 1.16 17.78 -8.36
CA TRP A 294 1.93 18.39 -7.27
C TRP A 294 3.38 18.74 -7.66
N ALA A 295 4.22 17.75 -7.97
CA ALA A 295 5.68 17.96 -8.09
C ALA A 295 6.08 18.88 -9.27
N GLY A 296 5.32 18.86 -10.37
CA GLY A 296 5.62 19.67 -11.56
C GLY A 296 5.13 21.12 -11.52
N ARG A 297 4.42 21.55 -10.46
CA ARG A 297 3.65 22.82 -10.49
C ARG A 297 4.47 24.11 -10.53
N ASP A 298 5.70 24.12 -10.00
CA ASP A 298 6.51 25.34 -9.96
C ASP A 298 7.17 25.66 -11.32
N LEU A 299 7.33 24.66 -12.18
CA LEU A 299 7.91 24.82 -13.52
C LEU A 299 6.96 25.56 -14.46
N ASP A 300 5.65 25.40 -14.26
CA ASP A 300 4.63 26.11 -15.03
C ASP A 300 4.56 27.59 -14.62
N GLN A 301 4.81 27.92 -13.35
CA GLN A 301 4.87 29.31 -12.88
C GLN A 301 6.14 30.04 -13.35
N ALA A 302 7.29 29.34 -13.37
CA ALA A 302 8.54 29.92 -13.86
C ALA A 302 8.56 30.09 -15.39
N LYS A 303 7.91 29.20 -16.16
CA LYS A 303 7.79 29.31 -17.63
C LYS A 303 6.72 30.28 -18.11
N GLY A 304 5.73 30.60 -17.28
CA GLY A 304 4.71 31.62 -17.58
C GLY A 304 5.12 33.06 -17.25
N ALA A 305 6.23 33.24 -16.52
CA ALA A 305 6.76 34.54 -16.10
C ALA A 305 8.01 35.00 -16.89
N ALA A 306 8.51 34.17 -17.82
CA ALA A 306 9.64 34.44 -18.71
C ALA A 306 9.16 34.71 -20.14
#